data_AF-A0A1M6Y9P6-F1
#
_entry.id   AF-A0A1M6Y9P6-F1
#
_cell.length_a   1.000
_cell.length_b   1.000
_cell.length_c   1.000
_cell.angle_alpha   90.00
_cell.angle_beta   90.00
_cell.angle_gamma   90.00
#
_symmetry.space_group_name_H-M   'P 1'
#
loop_
_entity.id
_entity.type
_entity.pdbx_description
1 polymer ?
#
loop_
_entity_poly.entity_id
_entity_poly.type
_entity_poly.pdbx_seq_one_letter_code
_entity_poly.pdbx_strand_id
1 'polypeptide(L)' 'MPIRSINKYTVVRRFSLGKRMYDKLDVIYIQEHDSMNREPQKVFNADKEYVTDISPDMYLSLCKGFIVQNAENS' A
#
# COMPACT_ATOMS: atom_id res chain seq x y z
N MET A 1 3.15 -22.54 1.39
CA MET A 1 2.88 -21.31 0.61
C MET A 1 2.63 -20.20 1.62
N PRO A 2 3.51 -19.19 1.76
CA PRO A 2 3.14 -18.03 2.55
C PRO A 2 1.96 -17.35 1.88
N ILE A 3 0.87 -17.18 2.63
CA ILE A 3 -0.28 -16.42 2.18
C ILE A 3 0.21 -14.99 1.96
N ARG A 4 0.05 -14.47 0.73
CA ARG A 4 0.41 -13.09 0.38
C ARG A 4 -0.33 -12.14 1.32
N SER A 5 0.39 -11.39 2.15
CA SER A 5 -0.25 -10.43 3.06
C SER A 5 -0.59 -9.15 2.30
N ILE A 6 -1.88 -8.81 2.30
CA ILE A 6 -2.38 -7.51 1.82
C ILE A 6 -2.80 -6.73 3.06
N ASN A 7 -2.04 -5.69 3.39
CA ASN A 7 -2.29 -4.87 4.56
C ASN A 7 -3.13 -3.65 4.21
N LYS A 8 -4.02 -3.25 5.13
CA LYS A 8 -4.85 -2.06 5.01
C LYS A 8 -4.17 -0.88 5.68
N TYR A 9 -4.10 0.26 4.99
CA TYR A 9 -3.57 1.50 5.52
C TYR A 9 -4.57 2.64 5.37
N THR A 10 -4.46 3.61 6.26
CA THR A 10 -5.18 4.88 6.19
C THR A 10 -4.22 5.99 5.79
N VAL A 11 -4.64 6.82 4.84
CA VAL A 11 -3.87 7.95 4.34
C VAL A 11 -3.93 9.11 5.35
N VAL A 12 -2.77 9.59 5.78
CA VAL A 12 -2.65 10.68 6.76
C VAL A 12 -2.24 12.01 6.13
N ARG A 13 -1.68 11.99 4.91
CA ARG A 13 -1.33 13.18 4.12
C ARG A 13 -1.70 12.95 2.66
N ARG A 14 -2.12 14.01 1.96
CA ARG A 14 -2.50 13.93 0.54
C ARG A 14 -1.28 13.60 -0.34
N PHE A 15 -1.40 12.64 -1.26
CA PHE A 15 -0.37 12.28 -2.24
C PHE A 15 -0.95 11.59 -3.46
N SER A 16 -0.26 11.70 -4.60
CA SER A 16 -0.65 11.02 -5.83
C SER A 16 0.18 9.75 -6.04
N LEU A 17 -0.46 8.68 -6.49
CA LEU A 17 0.21 7.43 -6.82
C LEU A 17 -0.53 6.71 -7.94
N GLY A 18 0.19 6.26 -8.97
CA GLY A 18 -0.40 5.54 -10.10
C GLY A 18 -1.55 6.28 -10.79
N LYS A 19 -1.44 7.61 -10.94
CA LYS A 19 -2.48 8.52 -11.46
C LYS A 19 -3.71 8.68 -10.57
N ARG A 20 -3.76 8.04 -9.39
CA ARG A 20 -4.80 8.26 -8.38
C ARG A 20 -4.34 9.33 -7.39
N MET A 21 -5.25 10.23 -7.04
CA MET A 21 -5.07 11.16 -5.93
C MET A 21 -5.65 10.52 -4.67
N TYR A 22 -4.85 10.43 -3.61
CA TYR A 22 -5.31 10.00 -2.29
C TYR A 22 -5.42 11.22 -1.38
N ASP A 23 -6.60 11.42 -0.81
CA ASP A 23 -6.88 12.43 0.19
C ASP A 23 -6.76 11.87 1.61
N LYS A 24 -6.78 12.77 2.60
CA LYS A 24 -6.67 12.37 4.01
C LYS A 24 -7.87 11.51 4.40
N LEU A 25 -7.62 10.43 5.15
CA LEU A 25 -8.57 9.38 5.56
C LEU A 25 -8.96 8.39 4.45
N ASP A 26 -8.42 8.52 3.24
CA ASP A 26 -8.58 7.47 2.23
C ASP A 26 -7.97 6.15 2.69
N VAL A 27 -8.53 5.06 2.17
CA VAL A 27 -8.02 3.71 2.39
C VAL A 27 -7.18 3.27 1.19
N ILE A 28 -6.03 2.70 1.48
CA ILE A 28 -5.11 2.11 0.50
C ILE A 28 -4.67 0.74 1.00
N TYR A 29 -4.62 -0.23 0.09
CA TYR A 29 -4.15 -1.56 0.39
C TYR A 29 -2.81 -1.79 -0.30
N ILE A 30 -1.86 -2.37 0.43
CA ILE A 30 -0.54 -2.69 -0.11
C ILE A 30 -0.27 -4.16 0.12
N GLN A 31 -0.02 -4.88 -0.98
CA GLN A 31 0.54 -6.21 -0.94
C GLN A 31 2.04 -6.12 -0.69
N GLU A 32 2.53 -6.82 0.33
CA GLU A 32 3.95 -6.83 0.67
C GLU A 32 4.81 -7.47 -0.42
N HIS A 33 6.10 -7.13 -0.39
CA HIS A 33 7.09 -7.64 -1.33
C HIS A 33 7.28 -9.15 -1.12
N ASP A 34 7.12 -9.92 -2.20
CA ASP A 34 7.46 -11.34 -2.18
C ASP A 34 8.92 -11.49 -2.64
N SER A 35 9.84 -11.51 -1.67
CA SER A 35 11.27 -11.67 -1.93
C SER A 35 11.63 -13.03 -2.53
N MET A 36 10.80 -14.06 -2.30
CA MET A 36 11.01 -15.41 -2.83
C MET A 36 10.68 -15.47 -4.32
N ASN A 37 9.63 -14.76 -4.76
CA ASN A 37 9.17 -14.75 -6.14
C ASN A 37 9.59 -13.50 -6.93
N ARG A 38 10.35 -12.58 -6.31
CA ARG A 38 10.79 -11.30 -6.89
C ARG A 38 9.62 -10.44 -7.39
N GLU A 39 8.44 -10.57 -6.78
CA GLU A 39 7.27 -9.77 -7.17
C GLU A 39 7.36 -8.37 -6.54
N PRO A 40 7.07 -7.30 -7.30
CA PRO A 40 7.02 -5.95 -6.75
C PRO A 40 5.85 -5.81 -5.77
N GLN A 41 5.92 -4.78 -4.91
CA GLN A 41 4.78 -4.43 -4.06
C GLN A 41 3.66 -3.87 -4.90
N LYS A 42 2.44 -4.33 -4.64
CA LYS A 42 1.26 -3.91 -5.42
C LYS A 42 0.35 -3.05 -4.56
N VAL A 43 -0.16 -2.00 -5.16
CA VAL A 43 -1.06 -1.05 -4.51
C VAL A 43 -2.46 -1.21 -5.09
N PHE A 44 -3.44 -1.27 -4.19
CA PHE A 44 -4.85 -1.30 -4.52
C PHE A 44 -5.59 -0.16 -3.82
N ASN A 45 -6.64 0.35 -4.47
CA ASN A 45 -7.48 1.40 -3.91
C ASN A 45 -8.50 0.83 -2.89
N ALA A 46 -9.36 1.70 -2.34
CA ALA A 46 -10.41 1.31 -1.39
C ALA A 46 -11.37 0.22 -1.93
N ASP A 47 -11.60 0.20 -3.25
CA ASP A 47 -12.42 -0.78 -3.96
C ASP A 47 -11.66 -2.08 -4.29
N LYS A 48 -10.42 -2.21 -3.82
CA LYS A 48 -9.47 -3.31 -4.09
C LYS A 48 -9.08 -3.44 -5.56
N GLU A 49 -9.24 -2.38 -6.35
CA GLU A 49 -8.75 -2.34 -7.73
C GLU A 49 -7.26 -2.02 -7.75
N TYR A 50 -6.54 -2.68 -8.66
CA TYR A 50 -5.13 -2.43 -8.87
C TYR A 50 -4.87 -0.99 -9.33
N VAL A 51 -3.88 -0.33 -8.71
CA VAL A 51 -3.47 1.04 -9.05
C VAL A 51 -2.10 1.07 -9.70
N THR A 52 -1.09 0.51 -9.04
CA THR A 52 0.30 0.48 -9.53
C THR A 52 1.16 -0.48 -8.72
N ASP A 53 2.27 -0.88 -9.32
CA ASP A 53 3.40 -1.46 -8.60
C ASP A 53 4.25 -0.35 -8.00
N ILE A 54 4.87 -0.60 -6.84
CA ILE A 54 5.81 0.30 -6.18
C ILE A 54 7.08 -0.44 -5.77
N SER A 55 8.19 0.30 -5.71
CA SER A 55 9.44 -0.23 -5.16
C SER A 55 9.42 -0.27 -3.63
N PRO A 56 10.29 -1.08 -3.00
CA PRO A 56 10.48 -1.06 -1.54
C PRO A 56 10.78 0.33 -0.98
N ASP A 57 11.58 1.14 -1.69
CA ASP A 57 11.91 2.51 -1.26
C ASP A 57 10.70 3.44 -1.27
N MET A 58 9.81 3.28 -2.26
CA MET A 58 8.54 4.02 -2.30
C MET A 58 7.65 3.60 -1.15
N TYR A 59 7.53 2.31 -0.87
CA TYR A 59 6.76 1.82 0.28
C TYR A 59 7.27 2.38 1.62
N LEU A 60 8.59 2.34 1.85
CA LEU A 60 9.20 2.93 3.05
C LEU A 60 8.93 4.44 3.13
N SER A 61 8.99 5.15 2.00
CA SER A 61 8.66 6.57 1.94
C SER A 61 7.19 6.85 2.29
N LEU A 62 6.26 6.01 1.82
CA LEU A 62 4.85 6.11 2.16
C LEU A 62 4.61 5.89 3.66
N CYS A 63 5.17 4.83 4.24
CA CYS A 63 5.02 4.50 5.66
C CYS A 63 5.63 5.54 6.61
N LYS A 64 6.61 6.33 6.16
CA LYS A 64 7.24 7.39 6.98
C LYS A 64 6.36 8.61 7.24
N GLY A 65 5.28 8.82 6.49
CA GLY A 65 4.45 10.01 6.72
C GLY A 65 3.23 10.22 5.84
N PHE A 66 2.93 9.31 4.93
CA PHE A 66 1.75 9.40 4.05
C PHE A 66 0.65 8.43 4.45
N ILE A 67 1.02 7.25 4.96
CA ILE A 67 0.08 6.19 5.34
C ILE A 67 0.42 5.61 6.71
N VAL A 68 -0.60 5.12 7.42
CA VAL A 68 -0.46 4.39 8.69
C VAL A 68 -1.23 3.08 8.59
N GLN A 69 -0.61 1.98 9.03
CA GLN A 69 -1.23 0.66 9.00
C GLN A 69 -2.39 0.62 10.01
N ASN A 70 -3.56 0.17 9.56
CA ASN A 70 -4.67 -0.05 10.46
C ASN A 70 -4.39 -1.34 11.25
N ALA A 71 -4.31 -1.23 12.58
CA ALA A 71 -3.99 -2.34 13.48
C ALA A 71 -5.12 -3.39 13.61
N GLU A 72 -6.15 -3.34 12.76
CA GLU A 72 -7.22 -4.33 12.75
C GLU A 72 -6.76 -5.57 11.98
N ASN A 73 -6.10 -6.45 12.73
CA ASN A 73 -5.79 -7.88 12.52
C ASN A 73 -4.32 -8.17 12.88
N SER A 74 -4.05 -8.23 14.19
CA SER A 74 -3.02 -9.10 14.75
C SER A 74 -3.56 -10.52 14.91
#